data_AF-A0A962IW90-F1
#
_entry.id   AF-A0A962IW90-F1
#
_cell.length_a   1.000
_cell.length_b   1.000
_cell.length_c   1.000
_cell.angle_alpha   90.00
_cell.angle_beta   90.00
_cell.angle_gamma   90.00
#
_symmetry.space_group_name_H-M   'P 1'
#
loop_
_entity.id
_entity.type
_entity.pdbx_description
1 polymer ?
#
loop_
_entity_poly.entity_id
_entity_poly.type
_entity_poly.pdbx_seq_one_letter_code
_entity_poly.pdbx_strand_id
1 'polypeptide(L)'
;MYKAVLWDFGGVITSSPFEAFNRFEKENNLPENLIRSINSTNPDTNAWAQLESNQIGVDEFDGIFAAEAQAKGYNVRGADVLALLSGSIRPEMVSALHKIKTQYRIGCITNNVKKAG
;
A
#
# COMPACT_ATOMS: atom_id res chain seq x y z
N MET A 1 -6.91 -12.25 30.47
CA MET A 1 -7.90 -12.36 29.37
C MET A 1 -7.92 -11.05 28.59
N TYR A 2 -7.95 -11.10 27.25
CA TYR A 2 -8.00 -9.90 26.41
C TYR A 2 -9.37 -9.23 26.45
N LYS A 3 -9.42 -7.91 26.25
CA LYS A 3 -10.67 -7.12 26.23
C LYS A 3 -11.10 -6.69 24.83
N ALA A 4 -10.15 -6.58 23.92
CA ALA A 4 -10.37 -6.15 22.54
C ALA A 4 -9.32 -6.77 21.61
N VAL A 5 -9.67 -6.82 20.32
CA VAL A 5 -8.75 -7.18 19.23
C VAL A 5 -8.69 -6.02 18.25
N LEU A 6 -7.49 -5.54 17.98
CA LEU A 6 -7.23 -4.50 16.99
C LEU A 6 -6.80 -5.15 15.68
N TRP A 7 -7.39 -4.70 14.58
CA TRP A 7 -7.18 -5.23 13.25
C TRP A 7 -6.51 -4.19 12.36
N ASP A 8 -5.42 -4.56 11.70
CA ASP A 8 -5.00 -3.82 10.52
C ASP A 8 -5.92 -4.15 9.34
N PHE A 9 -5.91 -3.33 8.29
CA PHE A 9 -6.74 -3.48 7.12
C PHE A 9 -5.94 -4.07 5.95
N GLY A 10 -4.91 -3.35 5.50
CA GLY A 10 -4.04 -3.79 4.40
C GLY A 10 -3.20 -5.00 4.78
N GLY A 11 -3.21 -6.05 3.97
CA GLY A 11 -2.48 -7.30 4.25
C GLY A 11 -3.12 -8.20 5.32
N VAL A 12 -4.15 -7.74 6.03
CA VAL A 12 -4.92 -8.51 7.02
C VAL A 12 -6.34 -8.77 6.51
N ILE A 13 -7.17 -7.74 6.36
CA ILE A 13 -8.53 -7.89 5.81
C ILE A 13 -8.49 -7.94 4.28
N THR A 14 -7.59 -7.19 3.65
CA THR A 14 -7.33 -7.26 2.21
C THR A 14 -6.00 -7.94 1.91
N SER A 15 -5.76 -8.27 0.65
CA SER A 15 -4.43 -8.63 0.16
C SER A 15 -3.44 -7.50 0.44
N SER A 16 -2.15 -7.86 0.51
CA SER A 16 -1.11 -6.85 0.75
C SER A 16 -0.84 -6.09 -0.55
N PRO A 17 -0.65 -4.75 -0.51
CA PRO A 17 -0.19 -4.01 -1.69
C PRO A 17 1.16 -4.53 -2.19
N PHE A 18 2.00 -5.12 -1.33
CA PHE A 18 3.27 -5.71 -1.75
C PHE A 18 3.10 -6.93 -2.65
N GLU A 19 2.05 -7.74 -2.43
CA GLU A 19 1.72 -8.84 -3.35
C GLU A 19 1.29 -8.30 -4.73
N ALA A 20 0.58 -7.17 -4.75
CA ALA A 20 0.18 -6.50 -5.98
C ALA A 20 1.38 -5.87 -6.71
N PHE A 21 2.31 -5.25 -5.99
CA PHE A 21 3.55 -4.72 -6.54
C PHE A 21 4.40 -5.83 -7.18
N ASN A 22 4.63 -6.93 -6.48
CA ASN A 22 5.44 -8.03 -7.02
C ASN A 22 4.80 -8.66 -8.27
N ARG A 23 3.46 -8.74 -8.32
CA ARG A 23 2.74 -9.19 -9.51
C ARG A 23 2.91 -8.21 -10.67
N PHE A 24 2.70 -6.91 -10.42
CA PHE A 24 2.90 -5.86 -11.41
C PHE A 24 4.34 -5.86 -11.96
N GLU A 25 5.34 -5.95 -11.07
CA GLU A 25 6.75 -6.01 -11.44
C GLU A 25 7.03 -7.19 -12.36
N LYS A 26 6.55 -8.38 -11.99
CA LYS A 26 6.68 -9.59 -12.80
C LYS A 26 6.01 -9.46 -14.17
N GLU A 27 4.79 -8.93 -14.22
CA GLU A 27 4.03 -8.74 -15.47
C GLU A 27 4.70 -7.74 -16.42
N ASN A 28 5.46 -6.78 -15.89
CA ASN A 28 6.17 -5.75 -16.64
C ASN A 28 7.67 -6.02 -16.83
N ASN A 29 8.16 -7.22 -16.49
CA ASN A 29 9.59 -7.59 -16.53
C ASN A 29 10.50 -6.65 -15.72
N LEU A 30 10.00 -6.16 -14.59
CA LEU A 30 10.74 -5.33 -13.64
C LEU A 30 11.42 -6.21 -12.57
N PRO A 31 12.50 -5.74 -11.94
CA PRO A 31 13.11 -6.42 -10.80
C PRO A 31 12.13 -6.56 -9.64
N GLU A 32 12.22 -7.69 -8.93
CA GLU A 32 11.43 -7.92 -7.72
C GLU A 32 11.77 -6.88 -6.65
N ASN A 33 10.72 -6.33 -6.01
CA ASN A 33 10.77 -5.28 -5.00
C ASN A 33 11.30 -3.93 -5.51
N LEU A 34 11.30 -3.65 -6.82
CA LEU A 34 11.66 -2.34 -7.36
C LEU A 34 10.84 -1.20 -6.75
N ILE A 35 9.51 -1.31 -6.77
CA ILE A 35 8.59 -0.27 -6.26
C ILE A 35 8.86 -0.03 -4.77
N ARG A 36 9.01 -1.12 -4.01
CA ARG A 36 9.33 -1.05 -2.58
C ARG A 36 10.68 -0.40 -2.33
N SER A 37 11.68 -0.72 -3.15
CA SER A 37 13.00 -0.11 -3.08
C SER A 37 12.93 1.39 -3.34
N ILE A 38 12.17 1.84 -4.36
CA ILE A 38 11.97 3.27 -4.63
C ILE A 38 11.34 3.95 -3.40
N ASN A 39 10.25 3.39 -2.88
CA ASN A 39 9.56 3.90 -1.69
C ASN A 39 10.41 3.90 -0.41
N SER A 40 11.51 3.14 -0.34
CA SER A 40 12.37 3.07 0.84
C SER A 40 13.77 3.67 0.65
N THR A 41 14.13 4.17 -0.54
CA THR A 41 15.50 4.65 -0.82
C THR A 41 15.83 5.95 -0.09
N ASN A 42 14.88 6.88 -0.03
CA ASN A 42 15.03 8.15 0.68
C ASN A 42 13.74 8.43 1.48
N PRO A 43 13.65 7.90 2.71
CA PRO A 43 12.41 7.89 3.47
C PRO A 43 11.95 9.27 3.93
N ASP A 44 12.77 10.31 3.79
CA ASP A 44 12.42 11.67 4.20
C ASP A 44 11.82 12.49 3.06
N THR A 45 12.27 12.26 1.81
CA THR A 45 11.92 13.14 0.69
C THR A 45 11.53 12.43 -0.61
N ASN A 46 11.43 11.10 -0.65
CA ASN A 46 10.92 10.45 -1.84
C ASN A 46 9.43 10.72 -2.07
N ALA A 47 8.94 10.42 -3.28
CA ALA A 47 7.55 10.64 -3.67
C ALA A 47 6.57 10.04 -2.66
N TRP A 48 6.85 8.83 -2.17
CA TRP A 48 5.99 8.12 -1.23
C TRP A 48 5.92 8.82 0.14
N ALA A 49 7.06 9.22 0.70
CA ALA A 49 7.13 9.95 1.97
C ALA A 49 6.41 11.31 1.89
N GLN A 50 6.57 12.01 0.78
CA GLN A 50 5.86 13.27 0.54
C GLN A 50 4.35 13.06 0.42
N LEU A 51 3.90 12.00 -0.26
CA LEU A 51 2.47 11.66 -0.36
C LEU A 51 1.89 11.28 1.01
N GLU A 52 2.57 10.40 1.77
CA GLU A 52 2.11 9.96 3.10
C GLU A 52 2.02 11.13 4.09
N SER A 53 2.92 12.11 3.98
CA SER A 53 2.91 13.32 4.81
C SER A 53 1.95 14.41 4.29
N ASN A 54 1.16 14.14 3.24
CA ASN A 54 0.28 15.10 2.55
C ASN A 54 1.01 16.37 2.07
N GLN A 55 2.31 16.29 1.77
CA GLN A 55 3.06 17.40 1.19
C GLN A 55 2.72 17.59 -0.30
N ILE A 56 2.39 16.50 -1.00
CA ILE A 56 2.04 16.50 -2.42
C ILE A 56 0.72 15.75 -2.67
N GLY A 57 0.05 16.11 -3.77
CA GLY A 57 -1.14 15.41 -4.27
C GLY A 57 -0.83 14.18 -5.14
N VAL A 58 -1.87 13.47 -5.58
CA VAL A 58 -1.73 12.27 -6.44
C VAL A 58 -1.13 12.58 -7.82
N ASP A 59 -1.47 13.74 -8.39
CA ASP A 59 -0.97 14.15 -9.71
C ASP A 59 0.52 14.47 -9.66
N GLU A 60 0.95 15.15 -8.59
CA GLU A 60 2.37 15.43 -8.32
C GLU A 60 3.14 14.14 -8.02
N PHE A 61 2.55 13.24 -7.23
CA PHE A 61 3.11 11.93 -6.95
C PHE A 61 3.39 11.14 -8.23
N ASP A 62 2.48 11.15 -9.20
CA ASP A 62 2.66 10.43 -10.46
C ASP A 62 3.93 10.86 -11.22
N GLY A 63 4.17 12.17 -11.29
CA GLY A 63 5.38 12.73 -11.92
C GLY A 63 6.66 12.45 -11.14
N ILE A 64 6.64 12.69 -9.81
CA ILE A 64 7.83 12.54 -8.97
C ILE A 64 8.25 11.07 -8.88
N PHE A 65 7.30 10.16 -8.68
CA PHE A 65 7.59 8.72 -8.63
C PHE A 65 8.16 8.21 -9.97
N ALA A 66 7.60 8.67 -11.10
CA ALA A 66 8.12 8.30 -12.42
C ALA A 66 9.56 8.77 -12.63
N ALA A 67 9.91 9.97 -12.15
CA ALA A 67 11.27 10.47 -12.19
C ALA A 67 12.23 9.63 -11.31
N GLU A 68 11.78 9.21 -10.12
CA GLU A 68 12.55 8.33 -9.23
C GLU A 68 12.77 6.94 -9.85
N ALA A 69 11.74 6.37 -10.50
CA ALA A 69 11.86 5.12 -11.24
C ALA A 69 12.84 5.26 -12.42
N GLN A 70 12.76 6.36 -13.16
CA GLN A 70 13.63 6.65 -14.30
C GLN A 70 15.09 6.82 -13.87
N ALA A 71 15.35 7.45 -12.72
CA ALA A 71 16.69 7.56 -12.15
C ALA A 71 17.31 6.18 -11.83
N LYS A 72 16.47 5.14 -11.64
CA LYS A 72 16.89 3.74 -11.49
C LYS A 72 16.90 2.95 -12.80
N GLY A 73 16.55 3.57 -13.93
CA GLY A 73 16.51 2.95 -15.26
C GLY A 73 15.20 2.26 -15.62
N TYR A 74 14.11 2.55 -14.90
CA TYR A 74 12.81 1.91 -15.12
C TYR A 74 11.72 2.94 -15.45
N ASN A 75 10.70 2.52 -16.17
CA ASN A 75 9.53 3.35 -16.47
C ASN A 75 8.32 2.82 -15.70
N VAL A 76 7.99 3.47 -14.58
CA VAL A 76 6.84 3.12 -13.74
C VAL A 76 6.12 4.40 -13.35
N ARG A 77 4.82 4.51 -13.62
CA ARG A 77 4.01 5.67 -13.25
C ARG A 77 3.58 5.56 -11.79
N GLY A 78 3.52 6.69 -11.08
CA GLY A 78 2.97 6.69 -9.73
C GLY A 78 1.47 6.37 -9.74
N ALA A 79 0.73 6.76 -10.79
CA ALA A 79 -0.68 6.37 -10.95
C ALA A 79 -0.88 4.84 -10.96
N ASP A 80 0.02 4.10 -11.62
CA ASP A 80 -0.01 2.63 -11.61
C ASP A 80 0.24 2.09 -10.21
N VAL A 81 1.21 2.66 -9.48
CA VAL A 81 1.51 2.28 -8.09
C VAL A 81 0.31 2.52 -7.17
N LEU A 82 -0.38 3.66 -7.30
CA LEU A 82 -1.57 3.97 -6.50
C LEU A 82 -2.73 3.01 -6.80
N ALA A 83 -2.91 2.62 -8.06
CA ALA A 83 -3.95 1.66 -8.44
C ALA A 83 -3.75 0.29 -7.77
N LEU A 84 -2.51 -0.11 -7.51
CA LEU A 84 -2.15 -1.37 -6.86
C LEU A 84 -2.39 -1.39 -5.34
N LEU A 85 -2.61 -0.23 -4.71
CA LEU A 85 -2.89 -0.15 -3.27
C LEU A 85 -4.26 -0.74 -2.90
N SER A 86 -5.18 -0.82 -3.86
CA SER A 86 -6.48 -1.44 -3.66
C SER A 86 -6.34 -2.96 -3.61
N GLY A 87 -6.31 -3.51 -2.40
CA GLY A 87 -6.28 -4.96 -2.19
C GLY A 87 -7.64 -5.63 -2.39
N SER A 88 -7.64 -6.93 -2.68
CA SER A 88 -8.86 -7.76 -2.68
C SER A 88 -9.18 -8.24 -1.27
N ILE A 89 -10.46 -8.30 -0.91
CA ILE A 89 -10.89 -8.84 0.40
C ILE A 89 -10.47 -10.30 0.54
N ARG A 90 -9.97 -10.68 1.73
CA ARG A 90 -9.66 -12.06 2.15
C ARG A 90 -10.84 -12.67 2.91
N PRO A 91 -11.67 -13.54 2.29
CA PRO A 91 -12.89 -14.07 2.92
C PRO A 91 -12.65 -14.82 4.23
N GLU A 92 -11.50 -15.47 4.37
CA GLU A 92 -11.08 -16.18 5.57
C GLU A 92 -10.86 -15.22 6.76
N MET A 93 -10.33 -14.03 6.50
CA MET A 93 -10.08 -13.01 7.53
C MET A 93 -11.38 -12.30 7.94
N VAL A 94 -12.30 -12.10 7.00
CA VAL A 94 -13.68 -11.65 7.30
C VAL A 94 -14.39 -12.67 8.20
N SER A 95 -14.23 -13.96 7.89
CA SER A 95 -14.80 -15.05 8.70
C SER A 95 -14.21 -15.09 10.11
N ALA A 96 -12.91 -14.85 10.25
CA ALA A 96 -12.24 -14.73 11.55
C ALA A 96 -12.77 -13.52 12.35
N LEU A 97 -12.90 -12.35 11.71
CA LEU A 97 -13.47 -11.15 12.32
C LEU A 97 -14.89 -11.40 12.84
N HIS A 98 -15.73 -12.09 12.07
CA HIS A 98 -17.09 -12.45 12.50
C HIS A 98 -17.11 -13.37 13.72
N LYS A 99 -16.16 -14.30 13.86
CA LYS A 99 -16.07 -15.17 15.03
C LYS A 99 -15.52 -14.43 16.25
N ILE A 100 -14.54 -13.55 16.05
CA ILE A 100 -13.87 -12.83 17.14
C ILE A 100 -14.76 -11.74 17.73
N LYS A 101 -15.55 -11.05 16.90
CA LYS A 101 -16.44 -9.97 17.36
C LYS A 101 -17.56 -10.44 18.30
N THR A 102 -17.85 -11.74 18.38
CA THR A 102 -18.85 -12.28 19.31
C THR A 102 -18.31 -12.38 20.74
N GLN A 103 -16.98 -12.39 20.91
CA GLN A 103 -16.31 -12.58 22.19
C GLN A 103 -15.55 -11.33 22.66
N TYR A 104 -15.09 -10.49 21.74
CA TYR A 104 -14.25 -9.33 22.04
C TYR A 104 -14.75 -8.08 21.33
N ARG A 105 -14.47 -6.91 21.93
CA ARG A 105 -14.60 -5.63 21.22
C ARG A 105 -13.57 -5.60 20.09
N ILE A 106 -13.95 -5.05 18.94
CA ILE A 106 -13.04 -4.94 17.79
C ILE A 106 -12.80 -3.46 17.46
N GLY A 107 -11.59 -3.17 16.98
CA GLY A 107 -11.22 -1.88 16.41
C GLY A 107 -10.34 -2.08 15.19
N CYS A 108 -10.36 -1.14 14.25
CA CYS A 108 -9.46 -1.15 13.09
C CYS A 108 -8.47 0.02 13.21
N ILE A 109 -7.19 -0.27 13.01
CA ILE A 109 -6.11 0.72 12.98
C ILE A 109 -5.27 0.41 11.75
N THR A 110 -5.28 1.30 10.77
CA THR A 110 -4.55 1.14 9.52
C THR A 110 -4.07 2.49 9.02
N ASN A 111 -2.92 2.52 8.36
CA ASN A 111 -2.46 3.70 7.64
C ASN A 111 -3.29 3.80 6.36
N ASN A 112 -3.88 4.97 6.10
CA ASN A 112 -4.70 5.19 4.92
C ASN A 112 -4.22 6.41 4.14
N VAL A 113 -4.14 6.28 2.82
CA VAL A 113 -3.88 7.40 1.93
C VAL A 113 -5.24 8.01 1.59
N LYS A 114 -5.39 9.33 1.76
CA LYS A 114 -6.63 10.00 1.33
C LYS A 114 -6.76 9.80 -0.18
N LYS A 115 -7.90 9.28 -0.64
CA LYS A 115 -8.24 9.37 -2.07
C LYS A 115 -8.22 10.85 -2.44
N ALA A 116 -7.47 11.21 -3.48
CA ALA A 116 -7.77 12.42 -4.22
C ALA A 116 -9.20 12.29 -4.75
N GLY A 117 -10.00 13.33 -4.52
CA GLY A 117 -11.35 13.43 -5.08
C GLY A 117 -11.32 13.58 -6.58
#